data_AF-A0A935YQG7-F1
#
_entry.id   AF-A0A935YQG7-F1
#
_cell.length_a   1.000
_cell.length_b   1.000
_cell.length_c   1.000
_cell.angle_alpha   90.00
_cell.angle_beta   90.00
_cell.angle_gamma   90.00
#
_symmetry.space_group_name_H-M   'P 1'
#
loop_
_entity.id
_entity.type
_entity.pdbx_description
1 polymer ?
#
loop_
_entity_poly.entity_id
_entity_poly.type
_entity_poly.pdbx_seq_one_letter_code
_entity_poly.pdbx_strand_id
1 'polypeptide(L)'
;MLYDINTLEICSEILQQSSKIITVAALGNNRGGIDSPQTDMVVVRFDSNGKLDPTFGVNGRIRIGPAAAGADIDVTGINGSFCMGAIQSDGKIVLSGWTYQLPENLYRIRVLRLLSNGQLDQNFGTNGLFELPHEVVGFQESMVGKIAIDSAQRIIIAGRFDTPFSTVRPQGLVFRLTNNGVIDTSFNGGTGFF
;
A
#
# COMPACT_ATOMS: atom_id res chain seq x y z
N MET A 1 13.49 -11.76 17.75
CA MET A 1 12.17 -11.65 18.41
C MET A 1 11.13 -12.00 17.36
N LEU A 2 10.40 -13.11 17.54
CA LEU A 2 9.30 -13.50 16.64
C LEU A 2 8.09 -12.65 16.99
N TYR A 3 7.46 -12.02 15.99
CA TYR A 3 6.23 -11.26 16.17
C TYR A 3 5.08 -12.25 16.37
N ASP A 4 4.26 -12.03 17.39
CA ASP A 4 3.00 -12.74 17.58
C ASP A 4 1.97 -12.13 16.63
N ILE A 5 1.48 -12.93 15.69
CA ILE A 5 0.43 -12.51 14.75
C ILE A 5 -0.88 -12.12 15.46
N ASN A 6 -1.01 -12.42 16.75
CA ASN A 6 -2.18 -12.09 17.57
C ASN A 6 -2.06 -10.73 18.28
N THR A 7 -0.94 -10.03 18.21
CA THR A 7 -0.75 -8.74 18.89
C THR A 7 -0.80 -7.57 17.90
N LEU A 8 -1.94 -6.88 17.89
CA LEU A 8 -2.24 -5.57 17.27
C LEU A 8 -2.29 -5.53 15.73
N GLU A 9 -3.42 -5.97 15.17
CA GLU A 9 -3.83 -5.64 13.79
C GLU A 9 -4.51 -4.26 13.76
N ILE A 10 -3.98 -3.34 12.96
CA ILE A 10 -4.63 -2.05 12.66
C ILE A 10 -5.53 -2.18 11.40
N CYS A 11 -5.24 -3.16 10.55
CA CYS A 11 -6.05 -3.54 9.39
C CYS A 11 -5.62 -4.92 8.88
N SER A 12 -6.55 -5.67 8.28
CA SER A 12 -6.26 -6.90 7.55
C SER A 12 -7.05 -6.97 6.24
N GLU A 13 -6.38 -7.35 5.17
CA GLU A 13 -6.99 -7.63 3.87
C GLU A 13 -6.60 -9.02 3.41
N ILE A 14 -7.57 -9.73 2.84
CA ILE A 14 -7.40 -11.09 2.35
C ILE A 14 -7.61 -11.09 0.84
N LEU A 15 -6.60 -11.53 0.11
CA LEU A 15 -6.60 -11.67 -1.33
C LEU A 15 -6.45 -13.13 -1.71
N GLN A 16 -7.17 -13.58 -2.72
CA GLN A 16 -7.05 -14.94 -3.23
C GLN A 16 -6.19 -14.95 -4.49
N GLN A 17 -5.13 -15.76 -4.48
CA GLN A 17 -4.24 -15.97 -5.63
C GLN A 17 -4.31 -17.44 -6.05
N SER A 18 -5.19 -17.76 -6.98
CA SER A 18 -5.47 -19.16 -7.38
C SER A 18 -5.91 -19.99 -6.16
N SER A 19 -5.11 -20.99 -5.74
CA SER A 19 -5.35 -21.80 -4.54
C SER A 19 -4.66 -21.26 -3.28
N LYS A 20 -3.93 -20.15 -3.38
CA LYS A 20 -3.21 -19.50 -2.27
C LYS A 20 -4.01 -18.34 -1.70
N ILE A 21 -3.76 -18.03 -0.43
CA ILE A 21 -4.35 -16.90 0.27
C ILE A 21 -3.21 -15.94 0.64
N ILE A 22 -3.39 -14.65 0.34
CA ILE A 22 -2.49 -13.59 0.77
C ILE A 22 -3.21 -12.77 1.82
N THR A 23 -2.56 -12.56 2.95
CA THR A 23 -3.02 -11.64 3.99
C THR A 23 -2.07 -10.45 4.02
N VAL A 24 -2.62 -9.25 3.93
CA VAL A 24 -1.90 -8.00 4.15
C VAL A 24 -2.32 -7.48 5.52
N ALA A 25 -1.37 -7.28 6.42
CA ALA A 25 -1.65 -6.80 7.76
C ALA A 25 -0.67 -5.68 8.15
N ALA A 26 -1.18 -4.65 8.83
CA ALA A 26 -0.33 -3.68 9.50
C ALA A 26 -0.18 -4.09 10.97
N LEU A 27 1.07 -4.36 11.38
CA LEU A 27 1.42 -4.66 12.77
C LEU A 27 1.77 -3.35 13.48
N GLY A 28 0.95 -2.96 14.44
CA GLY A 28 1.22 -1.80 15.28
C GLY A 28 2.32 -2.13 16.30
N ASN A 29 3.52 -1.58 16.12
CA ASN A 29 4.47 -1.53 17.22
C ASN A 29 4.11 -0.33 18.11
N ASN A 30 3.69 -0.59 19.35
CA ASN A 30 3.57 0.43 20.42
C ASN A 30 4.96 0.96 20.85
N ARG A 31 5.80 1.38 19.90
CA ARG A 31 7.09 2.03 20.17
C ARG A 31 6.92 3.56 20.09
N GLY A 32 6.07 4.07 21.00
CA GLY A 32 6.18 5.42 21.56
C GLY A 32 5.49 6.56 20.81
N GLY A 33 4.40 7.07 21.39
CA GLY A 33 3.91 8.43 21.17
C GLY A 33 3.22 8.69 19.82
N ILE A 34 2.48 9.79 19.78
CA ILE A 34 1.68 10.28 18.65
C ILE A 34 2.57 10.61 17.41
N ASP A 35 3.90 10.50 17.54
CA ASP A 35 4.92 10.72 16.52
C ASP A 35 5.64 9.43 16.04
N SER A 36 5.26 8.24 16.51
CA SER A 36 5.87 6.97 16.07
C SER A 36 4.93 5.76 16.13
N PRO A 37 4.11 5.57 15.09
CA PRO A 37 3.75 4.24 14.65
C PRO A 37 4.74 3.83 13.55
N GLN A 38 5.87 3.21 13.92
CA GLN A 38 6.53 2.30 12.99
C GLN A 38 5.60 1.09 12.83
N THR A 39 4.62 1.23 11.94
CA THR A 39 3.78 0.13 11.51
C THR A 39 4.60 -0.73 10.57
N ASP A 40 5.10 -1.85 11.08
CA ASP A 40 5.64 -2.88 10.20
C ASP A 40 4.45 -3.46 9.45
N MET A 41 4.48 -3.29 8.14
CA MET A 41 3.53 -3.97 7.29
C MET A 41 4.03 -5.36 6.98
N VAL A 42 3.14 -6.34 7.08
CA VAL A 42 3.46 -7.72 6.76
C VAL A 42 2.51 -8.25 5.71
N VAL A 43 3.08 -8.76 4.64
CA VAL A 43 2.36 -9.54 3.64
C VAL A 43 2.71 -10.99 3.87
N VAL A 44 1.70 -11.81 4.11
CA VAL A 44 1.85 -13.25 4.38
C VAL A 44 1.16 -14.00 3.27
N ARG A 45 1.76 -15.08 2.77
CA ARG A 45 1.09 -15.99 1.84
C ARG A 45 0.98 -17.38 2.44
N PHE A 46 -0.22 -17.94 2.32
CA PHE A 46 -0.54 -19.30 2.70
C PHE A 46 -0.76 -20.16 1.45
N ASP A 47 -0.36 -21.42 1.53
CA ASP A 47 -0.68 -22.45 0.56
C ASP A 47 -2.16 -22.90 0.68
N SER A 48 -2.57 -23.82 -0.18
CA SER A 48 -3.94 -24.34 -0.20
C SER A 48 -4.33 -25.15 1.04
N ASN A 49 -3.36 -25.51 1.89
CA ASN A 49 -3.57 -26.20 3.15
C ASN A 49 -3.53 -25.25 4.35
N GLY A 50 -3.43 -23.93 4.12
CA GLY A 50 -3.34 -22.93 5.16
C GLY A 50 -1.96 -22.84 5.84
N LYS A 51 -0.92 -23.46 5.29
CA LYS A 51 0.46 -23.33 5.79
C LYS A 51 1.14 -22.15 5.13
N LEU A 52 2.10 -21.51 5.80
CA LEU A 52 2.95 -20.50 5.18
C LEU A 52 3.61 -21.06 3.91
N ASP A 53 3.49 -20.33 2.80
CA ASP A 53 4.08 -20.71 1.53
C ASP A 53 5.56 -20.28 1.49
N PRO A 54 6.52 -21.20 1.64
CA PRO A 54 7.94 -20.85 1.72
C PRO A 54 8.50 -20.23 0.43
N THR A 55 7.74 -20.29 -0.68
CA THR A 55 8.14 -19.67 -1.96
C THR A 55 7.78 -18.20 -2.06
N PHE A 56 7.15 -17.62 -1.03
CA PHE A 56 6.82 -16.21 -0.95
C PHE A 56 7.75 -15.48 0.02
N GLY A 57 8.47 -14.49 -0.47
CA GLY A 57 9.36 -13.68 0.35
C GLY A 57 10.32 -14.50 1.21
N VAL A 58 10.44 -14.12 2.48
CA VAL A 58 11.28 -14.79 3.46
C VAL A 58 10.40 -15.71 4.33
N ASN A 59 10.38 -17.00 4.00
CA ASN A 59 9.61 -18.03 4.72
C ASN A 59 8.09 -17.75 4.75
N GLY A 60 7.52 -17.32 3.62
CA GLY A 60 6.08 -17.07 3.47
C GLY A 60 5.62 -15.68 3.88
N ARG A 61 6.55 -14.77 4.16
CA ARG A 61 6.25 -13.39 4.55
C ARG A 61 7.18 -12.37 3.95
N ILE A 62 6.70 -11.13 3.88
CA ILE A 62 7.47 -9.93 3.54
C ILE A 62 7.15 -8.88 4.59
N ARG A 63 8.19 -8.23 5.12
CA ARG A 63 8.07 -7.02 5.95
C ARG A 63 8.35 -5.78 5.11
N ILE A 64 7.42 -4.84 5.15
CA ILE A 64 7.51 -3.54 4.49
C ILE A 64 7.58 -2.49 5.59
N GLY A 65 8.60 -1.64 5.56
CA GLY A 65 8.84 -0.65 6.59
C GLY A 65 10.24 -0.07 6.51
N PRO A 66 10.73 0.59 7.56
CA PRO A 66 12.08 1.14 7.54
C PRO A 66 13.16 0.03 7.57
N ALA A 67 14.18 0.13 6.72
CA ALA A 67 15.33 -0.78 6.74
C ALA A 67 16.00 -0.85 8.13
N ALA A 68 16.05 0.26 8.86
CA ALA A 68 16.59 0.33 10.22
C ALA A 68 15.81 -0.54 11.23
N ALA A 69 14.56 -0.88 10.93
CA ALA A 69 13.73 -1.80 11.71
C ALA A 69 13.86 -3.27 11.25
N GLY A 70 14.67 -3.55 10.22
CA GLY A 70 14.85 -4.89 9.66
C GLY A 70 13.75 -5.32 8.70
N ALA A 71 13.14 -4.37 7.98
CA ALA A 71 12.20 -4.64 6.90
C ALA A 71 12.89 -5.32 5.70
N ASP A 72 12.17 -6.19 5.00
CA ASP A 72 12.63 -6.85 3.77
C ASP A 72 12.55 -5.88 2.57
N ILE A 73 11.54 -5.01 2.58
CA ILE A 73 11.36 -3.92 1.61
C ILE A 73 11.45 -2.61 2.36
N ASP A 74 12.49 -1.84 2.03
CA ASP A 74 12.70 -0.52 2.60
C ASP A 74 11.78 0.51 1.95
N VAL A 75 10.94 1.12 2.78
CA VAL A 75 10.18 2.32 2.46
C VAL A 75 10.54 3.41 3.49
N THR A 76 11.84 3.60 3.77
CA THR A 76 12.34 4.60 4.73
C THR A 76 11.82 6.02 4.45
N GLY A 77 11.63 6.80 5.53
CA GLY A 77 11.19 8.21 5.50
C GLY A 77 9.67 8.41 5.60
N ILE A 78 8.94 7.35 5.93
CA ILE A 78 7.52 7.22 5.61
C ILE A 78 6.82 6.48 6.77
N ASN A 79 6.10 7.21 7.63
CA ASN A 79 5.26 6.60 8.66
C ASN A 79 3.89 6.30 8.06
N GLY A 80 3.47 5.05 7.93
CA GLY A 80 2.20 4.80 7.25
C GLY A 80 1.75 3.37 7.17
N SER A 81 0.65 3.15 6.48
CA SER A 81 0.01 1.85 6.36
C SER A 81 -0.53 1.63 4.95
N PHE A 82 -0.19 0.48 4.36
CA PHE A 82 -0.85 -0.06 3.17
C PHE A 82 -1.80 -1.17 3.61
N CYS A 83 -3.08 -0.84 3.72
CA CYS A 83 -4.13 -1.74 4.18
C CYS A 83 -4.98 -2.32 3.05
N MET A 84 -4.69 -1.93 1.80
CA MET A 84 -5.51 -2.25 0.64
C MET A 84 -4.64 -2.86 -0.45
N GLY A 85 -5.25 -3.68 -1.28
CA GLY A 85 -4.49 -4.53 -2.17
C GLY A 85 -5.37 -5.24 -3.20
N ALA A 86 -4.73 -5.61 -4.31
CA ALA A 86 -5.36 -6.36 -5.37
C ALA A 86 -4.33 -7.19 -6.11
N ILE A 87 -4.79 -8.24 -6.78
CA ILE A 87 -3.94 -9.12 -7.57
C ILE A 87 -4.22 -8.88 -9.05
N GLN A 88 -3.15 -8.67 -9.82
CA GLN A 88 -3.19 -8.60 -11.28
C GLN A 88 -3.25 -10.01 -11.88
N SER A 89 -3.67 -10.14 -13.14
CA SER A 89 -3.86 -11.44 -13.81
C SER A 89 -2.57 -12.24 -13.98
N ASP A 90 -1.40 -11.58 -13.95
CA ASP A 90 -0.08 -12.20 -13.97
C ASP A 90 0.43 -12.60 -12.55
N GLY A 91 -0.41 -12.41 -11.54
CA GLY A 91 -0.10 -12.73 -10.15
C GLY A 91 0.73 -11.67 -9.42
N LYS A 92 1.01 -10.50 -10.01
CA LYS A 92 1.57 -9.39 -9.26
C LYS A 92 0.55 -8.87 -8.22
N ILE A 93 1.06 -8.41 -7.10
CA ILE A 93 0.26 -7.94 -5.97
C ILE A 93 0.47 -6.44 -5.85
N VAL A 94 -0.58 -5.67 -6.02
CA VAL A 94 -0.55 -4.22 -5.86
C VAL A 94 -1.05 -3.91 -4.46
N LEU A 95 -0.31 -3.13 -3.68
CA LEU A 95 -0.71 -2.67 -2.36
C LEU A 95 -0.81 -1.15 -2.37
N SER A 96 -1.82 -0.60 -1.69
CA SER A 96 -2.03 0.83 -1.57
C SER A 96 -2.32 1.23 -0.14
N GLY A 97 -1.95 2.46 0.17
CA GLY A 97 -1.90 2.94 1.53
C GLY A 97 -1.69 4.43 1.60
N TRP A 98 -1.56 4.90 2.83
CA TRP A 98 -1.16 6.26 3.11
C TRP A 98 0.17 6.24 3.85
N THR A 99 0.86 7.36 3.74
CA THR A 99 2.16 7.56 4.34
C THR A 99 2.29 8.99 4.81
N TYR A 100 2.98 9.19 5.91
CA TYR A 100 3.19 10.46 6.56
C TYR A 100 4.66 10.82 6.45
N GLN A 101 4.91 11.99 5.86
CA GLN A 101 6.23 12.51 5.57
C GLN A 101 6.56 13.68 6.48
N LEU A 102 7.75 13.60 7.10
CA LEU A 102 8.35 14.65 7.91
C LEU A 102 9.49 15.33 7.13
N PRO A 103 9.71 16.65 7.32
CA PRO A 103 9.05 17.54 8.29
C PRO A 103 7.78 18.23 7.76
N GLU A 104 7.36 17.96 6.53
CA GLU A 104 6.24 18.68 5.90
C GLU A 104 4.89 18.39 6.54
N ASN A 105 4.79 17.34 7.38
CA ASN A 105 3.59 16.87 8.07
C ASN A 105 2.47 16.52 7.08
N LEU A 106 2.84 15.80 6.02
CA LEU A 106 1.97 15.55 4.89
C LEU A 106 1.64 14.08 4.74
N TYR A 107 0.35 13.76 4.58
CA TYR A 107 -0.08 12.42 4.20
C TYR A 107 -0.12 12.28 2.67
N ARG A 108 0.36 11.13 2.18
CA ARG A 108 0.45 10.78 0.76
C ARG A 108 -0.13 9.42 0.53
N ILE A 109 -0.97 9.31 -0.49
CA ILE A 109 -1.36 8.02 -1.04
C ILE A 109 -0.15 7.44 -1.77
N ARG A 110 0.20 6.20 -1.42
CA ARG A 110 1.22 5.43 -2.12
C ARG A 110 0.65 4.12 -2.63
N VAL A 111 1.23 3.64 -3.71
CA VAL A 111 0.94 2.35 -4.31
C VAL A 111 2.27 1.66 -4.57
N LEU A 112 2.47 0.46 -4.03
CA LEU A 112 3.63 -0.37 -4.34
C LEU A 112 3.18 -1.63 -5.06
N ARG A 113 4.09 -2.27 -5.78
CA ARG A 113 3.80 -3.54 -6.44
C ARG A 113 4.84 -4.59 -6.10
N LEU A 114 4.36 -5.78 -5.73
CA LEU A 114 5.16 -6.97 -5.56
C LEU A 114 4.98 -7.89 -6.77
N LEU A 115 6.04 -8.59 -7.13
CA LEU A 115 6.00 -9.77 -7.99
C LEU A 115 5.22 -10.89 -7.29
N SER A 116 4.82 -11.90 -8.06
CA SER A 116 4.09 -13.05 -7.52
C SER A 116 4.89 -13.86 -6.49
N ASN A 117 6.20 -13.68 -6.37
CA ASN A 117 7.03 -14.29 -5.34
C ASN A 117 7.24 -13.39 -4.10
N GLY A 118 6.63 -12.22 -4.06
CA GLY A 118 6.72 -11.26 -2.94
C GLY A 118 7.89 -10.28 -3.03
N GLN A 119 8.77 -10.39 -4.03
CA GLN A 119 9.81 -9.38 -4.26
C GLN A 119 9.20 -8.07 -4.78
N LEU A 120 9.80 -6.93 -4.46
CA LEU A 120 9.39 -5.63 -5.01
C LEU A 120 9.57 -5.61 -6.54
N ASP A 121 8.53 -5.21 -7.27
CA ASP A 121 8.62 -5.02 -8.73
C ASP A 121 9.22 -3.65 -9.04
N GLN A 122 10.55 -3.61 -9.20
CA GLN A 122 11.29 -2.37 -9.43
C GLN A 122 10.90 -1.62 -10.73
N ASN A 123 10.17 -2.26 -11.65
CA ASN A 123 9.69 -1.63 -12.88
C ASN A 123 8.36 -0.88 -12.72
N PHE A 124 7.75 -0.93 -11.53
CA PHE A 124 6.51 -0.22 -11.24
C PHE A 124 6.79 1.18 -10.70
N GLY A 125 6.16 2.21 -11.27
CA GLY A 125 6.34 3.60 -10.86
C GLY A 125 7.83 3.99 -10.87
N THR A 126 8.29 4.56 -9.76
CA THR A 126 9.71 4.81 -9.51
C THR A 126 10.21 3.82 -8.45
N ASN A 127 11.11 2.92 -8.85
CA ASN A 127 11.71 1.91 -7.96
C ASN A 127 10.69 1.02 -7.21
N GLY A 128 9.58 0.66 -7.88
CA GLY A 128 8.53 -0.19 -7.32
C GLY A 128 7.42 0.55 -6.58
N LEU A 129 7.45 1.89 -6.59
CA LEU A 129 6.54 2.75 -5.86
C LEU A 129 5.96 3.84 -6.75
N PHE A 130 4.66 4.05 -6.63
CA PHE A 130 3.98 5.28 -7.01
C PHE A 130 3.65 6.07 -5.74
N GLU A 131 3.88 7.38 -5.78
CA GLU A 131 3.43 8.34 -4.79
C GLU A 131 2.54 9.37 -5.49
N LEU A 132 1.35 9.63 -4.94
CA LEU A 132 0.47 10.66 -5.45
C LEU A 132 1.11 12.04 -5.19
N PRO A 133 1.43 12.84 -6.21
CA PRO A 133 2.08 14.13 -6.01
C PRO A 133 1.20 15.08 -5.21
N HIS A 134 1.81 15.85 -4.30
CA HIS A 134 1.08 16.81 -3.47
C HIS A 134 0.40 17.89 -4.30
N GLU A 135 1.09 18.43 -5.32
CA GLU A 135 0.55 19.53 -6.13
C GLU A 135 -0.73 19.17 -6.90
N VAL A 136 -1.03 17.88 -7.06
CA VAL A 136 -2.24 17.41 -7.73
C VAL A 136 -3.47 17.57 -6.85
N VAL A 137 -3.31 17.41 -5.53
CA VAL A 137 -4.42 17.51 -4.58
C VAL A 137 -4.36 18.82 -3.78
N GLY A 138 -3.19 19.34 -3.43
CA GLY A 138 -3.04 20.59 -2.67
C GLY A 138 -3.47 20.50 -1.21
N PHE A 139 -3.55 19.30 -0.64
CA PHE A 139 -4.12 19.05 0.69
C PHE A 139 -3.20 18.23 1.60
N GLN A 140 -3.33 18.46 2.91
CA GLN A 140 -2.42 17.92 3.92
C GLN A 140 -2.69 16.46 4.27
N GLU A 141 -3.95 16.00 4.20
CA GLU A 141 -4.29 14.62 4.51
C GLU A 141 -4.89 13.91 3.30
N SER A 142 -4.45 12.68 3.04
CA SER A 142 -5.02 11.83 2.00
C SER A 142 -5.07 10.39 2.49
N MET A 143 -6.25 9.77 2.39
CA MET A 143 -6.48 8.40 2.79
C MET A 143 -6.92 7.56 1.59
N VAL A 144 -6.45 6.32 1.53
CA VAL A 144 -6.94 5.34 0.56
C VAL A 144 -8.16 4.63 1.13
N GLY A 145 -9.22 4.54 0.32
CA GLY A 145 -10.43 3.80 0.65
C GLY A 145 -10.52 2.43 -0.03
N LYS A 146 -10.06 2.30 -1.29
CA LYS A 146 -10.14 1.05 -2.04
C LYS A 146 -9.20 1.01 -3.25
N ILE A 147 -8.82 -0.19 -3.65
CA ILE A 147 -8.13 -0.50 -4.90
C ILE A 147 -8.94 -1.47 -5.75
N ALA A 148 -8.87 -1.31 -7.07
CA ALA A 148 -9.41 -2.26 -8.04
C ALA A 148 -8.47 -2.37 -9.25
N ILE A 149 -8.49 -3.53 -9.91
CA ILE A 149 -7.77 -3.76 -11.17
C ILE A 149 -8.81 -3.93 -12.28
N ASP A 150 -8.67 -3.19 -13.38
CA ASP A 150 -9.57 -3.34 -14.53
C ASP A 150 -9.09 -4.43 -15.50
N SER A 151 -9.90 -4.71 -16.53
CA SER A 151 -9.59 -5.75 -17.53
C SER A 151 -8.31 -5.47 -18.32
N ALA A 152 -7.87 -4.21 -18.40
CA ALA A 152 -6.62 -3.80 -19.04
C ALA A 152 -5.43 -3.80 -18.06
N GLN A 153 -5.59 -4.37 -16.85
CA GLN A 153 -4.58 -4.41 -15.80
C GLN A 153 -4.14 -3.02 -15.30
N ARG A 154 -5.00 -2.01 -15.47
CA ARG A 154 -4.82 -0.69 -14.86
C ARG A 154 -5.34 -0.70 -13.44
N ILE A 155 -4.77 0.15 -12.60
CA ILE A 155 -5.05 0.20 -11.17
C ILE A 155 -5.92 1.41 -10.89
N ILE A 156 -7.11 1.20 -10.34
CA ILE A 156 -8.02 2.26 -9.91
C ILE A 156 -7.89 2.38 -8.39
N ILE A 157 -7.60 3.60 -7.93
CA ILE A 157 -7.52 3.92 -6.51
C ILE A 157 -8.65 4.89 -6.18
N ALA A 158 -9.44 4.54 -5.18
CA ALA A 158 -10.42 5.44 -4.58
C ALA A 158 -9.95 5.81 -3.18
N GLY A 159 -10.07 7.08 -2.83
CA GLY A 159 -9.64 7.64 -1.57
C GLY A 159 -10.38 8.92 -1.25
N ARG A 160 -9.83 9.66 -0.29
CA ARG A 160 -10.30 10.99 0.06
C ARG A 160 -9.13 11.86 0.48
N PHE A 161 -9.34 13.16 0.48
CA PHE A 161 -8.43 14.12 1.09
C PHE A 161 -9.17 15.05 2.05
N ASP A 162 -8.45 15.51 3.07
CA ASP A 162 -8.93 16.49 4.03
C ASP A 162 -8.16 17.81 3.84
N THR A 163 -8.91 18.92 3.85
CA THR A 163 -8.32 20.25 3.72
C THR A 163 -7.92 20.77 5.11
N PRO A 164 -6.70 21.33 5.27
CA PRO A 164 -6.37 22.01 6.51
C PRO A 164 -7.34 23.19 6.63
N PHE A 165 -8.02 23.31 7.77
CA PHE A 165 -8.92 24.42 8.15
C PHE A 165 -10.41 24.38 7.79
N SER A 166 -11.03 23.25 7.45
CA SER A 166 -12.46 23.31 7.12
C SER A 166 -13.40 22.41 7.93
N THR A 167 -14.55 22.98 8.28
CA THR A 167 -15.81 22.31 8.60
C THR A 167 -16.41 21.60 7.37
N VAL A 168 -15.67 21.49 6.25
CA VAL A 168 -16.12 20.85 5.01
C VAL A 168 -15.81 19.37 5.08
N ARG A 169 -16.72 18.58 4.51
CA ARG A 169 -16.60 17.13 4.46
C ARG A 169 -15.38 16.71 3.61
N PRO A 170 -14.72 15.58 3.93
CA PRO A 170 -13.71 15.00 3.06
C PRO A 170 -14.22 14.91 1.62
N GLN A 171 -13.37 15.29 0.68
CA GLN A 171 -13.68 15.17 -0.74
C GLN A 171 -13.17 13.82 -1.26
N GLY A 172 -14.00 13.15 -2.06
CA GLY A 172 -13.61 11.92 -2.72
C GLY A 172 -12.52 12.18 -3.76
N LEU A 173 -11.61 11.23 -3.90
CA LEU A 173 -10.59 11.21 -4.95
C LEU A 173 -10.66 9.85 -5.62
N VAL A 174 -10.75 9.82 -6.94
CA VAL A 174 -10.51 8.61 -7.72
C VAL A 174 -9.44 8.88 -8.76
N PHE A 175 -8.42 8.05 -8.83
CA PHE A 175 -7.42 8.13 -9.89
C PHE A 175 -7.10 6.76 -10.47
N ARG A 176 -6.57 6.77 -11.69
CA ARG A 176 -6.16 5.54 -12.37
C ARG A 176 -4.67 5.59 -12.67
N LEU A 177 -3.98 4.50 -12.36
CA LEU A 177 -2.61 4.23 -12.81
C LEU A 177 -2.64 3.25 -13.98
N THR A 178 -1.72 3.43 -14.91
CA THR A 178 -1.35 2.42 -15.89
C THR A 178 -0.80 1.17 -15.20
N ASN A 179 -0.68 0.07 -15.95
CA ASN A 179 -0.02 -1.14 -15.46
C ASN A 179 1.45 -0.91 -15.05
N ASN A 180 2.08 0.19 -15.47
CA ASN A 180 3.45 0.51 -15.08
C ASN A 180 3.53 1.47 -13.91
N GLY A 181 2.42 1.78 -13.23
CA GLY A 181 2.44 2.61 -12.02
C GLY A 181 2.62 4.10 -12.28
N VAL A 182 2.22 4.57 -13.47
CA VAL A 182 2.19 6.00 -13.83
C VAL A 182 0.73 6.42 -13.99
N ILE A 183 0.39 7.67 -13.63
CA ILE A 183 -0.96 8.22 -13.81
C ILE A 183 -1.43 8.01 -15.26
N ASP A 184 -2.60 7.41 -15.41
CA ASP A 184 -3.27 7.20 -16.69
C ASP A 184 -4.06 8.46 -17.06
N THR A 185 -3.42 9.36 -17.80
CA THR A 185 -4.05 10.60 -18.27
C THR A 185 -5.18 10.37 -19.27
N SER A 186 -5.44 9.14 -19.74
CA SER A 186 -6.66 8.87 -20.53
C SER A 186 -7.93 8.77 -19.65
N PHE A 187 -7.79 8.74 -18.32
CA PHE A 187 -8.92 8.66 -17.41
C PHE A 187 -9.59 10.02 -17.21
N ASN A 188 -10.92 10.00 -17.06
CA ASN A 188 -11.78 11.16 -16.78
C ASN A 188 -11.49 12.40 -17.65
N GLY A 189 -11.47 12.22 -18.98
CA GLY A 189 -11.36 13.35 -19.91
C GLY A 189 -9.97 13.99 -20.00
N GLY A 190 -8.91 13.30 -19.57
CA GLY A 190 -7.53 13.76 -19.78
C GLY A 190 -6.72 13.97 -18.49
N THR A 191 -7.38 14.01 -17.34
CA THR A 191 -6.76 14.46 -16.09
C THR A 191 -6.09 13.32 -15.34
N GLY A 192 -6.58 12.09 -15.47
CA GLY A 192 -6.15 10.98 -14.61
C GLY A 192 -6.90 10.91 -13.27
N PHE A 193 -7.78 11.87 -12.98
CA PHE A 193 -8.43 12.08 -11.68
C PHE A 193 -9.92 12.36 -11.85
N PHE A 194 -10.75 11.90 -10.91
CA PHE A 194 -12.15 12.25 -10.72
C PHE A 194 -12.36 12.74 -9.28
#